data_AF-A0A354EMS6-F1
#
_entry.id   AF-A0A354EMS6-F1
#
_cell.length_a   1.000
_cell.length_b   1.000
_cell.length_c   1.000
_cell.angle_alpha   90.00
_cell.angle_beta   90.00
_cell.angle_gamma   90.00
#
_symmetry.space_group_name_H-M   'P 1'
#
loop_
_entity.id
_entity.type
_entity.pdbx_description
1 polymer ?
#
loop_
_entity_poly.entity_id
_entity_poly.type
_entity_poly.pdbx_seq_one_letter_code
_entity_poly.pdbx_strand_id
1 'polypeptide(L)'
;LQGGTRISYGARAITEGGLQSIPKLSFPGGALIGCSAGFVNVPRIKGSHNAMKTGMLAADAAYEAVQAGRSGDELFEYQTAFEKSWVYKELSVVRNAKPLLSKFGTTLGGALGMFDMWCRTLLGGWSPIPTLKHAKTDAASTELAANHKPIKYPKPDGKLSFDKLSSVFISNTNHAEDQPAHLKLLDPSIPIRVNLPEYGEPARLYCPAGVYEVVYGDEAAKADPRFVINAQNCVHCKTCDIKDPSQNIVWTTPEGGGGPNYPNM
;
A
#
# COMPACT_ATOMS: atom_id res chain seq x y z
N LEU A 1 10.29 -20.05 15.81
CA LEU A 1 9.91 -19.03 16.82
C LEU A 1 9.50 -19.63 18.18
N GLN A 2 9.48 -20.97 18.35
CA GLN A 2 9.12 -21.59 19.64
C GLN A 2 10.03 -21.09 20.77
N GLY A 3 9.42 -20.68 21.90
CA GLY A 3 10.14 -20.10 23.05
C GLY A 3 10.50 -18.62 22.91
N GLY A 4 10.24 -17.99 21.76
CA GLY A 4 10.45 -16.56 21.54
C GLY A 4 9.30 -15.69 22.07
N THR A 5 9.59 -14.41 22.29
CA THR A 5 8.61 -13.39 22.67
C THR A 5 8.41 -12.40 21.52
N ARG A 6 7.15 -12.12 21.18
CA ARG A 6 6.80 -11.08 20.20
C ARG A 6 6.88 -9.71 20.87
N ILE A 7 7.81 -8.87 20.41
CA ILE A 7 8.11 -7.57 21.04
C ILE A 7 7.51 -6.35 20.34
N SER A 8 7.16 -6.48 19.05
CA SER A 8 6.62 -5.37 18.26
C SER A 8 5.74 -5.90 17.12
N TYR A 9 4.84 -5.04 16.63
CA TYR A 9 3.97 -5.29 15.49
C TYR A 9 3.80 -4.01 14.67
N GLY A 10 3.75 -4.14 13.34
CA GLY A 10 3.49 -3.02 12.45
C GLY A 10 2.92 -3.50 11.13
N ALA A 11 2.30 -2.56 10.42
CA ALA A 11 1.75 -2.82 9.10
C ALA A 11 1.89 -1.58 8.20
N ARG A 12 2.23 -1.82 6.94
CA ARG A 12 2.34 -0.78 5.93
C ARG A 12 1.98 -1.33 4.55
N ALA A 13 1.23 -0.56 3.77
CA ALA A 13 1.10 -0.85 2.35
C ALA A 13 2.44 -0.55 1.64
N ILE A 14 2.80 -1.40 0.69
CA ILE A 14 3.95 -1.22 -0.19
C ILE A 14 3.46 -1.14 -1.64
N THR A 15 4.18 -0.43 -2.49
CA THR A 15 3.82 -0.31 -3.90
C THR A 15 4.31 -1.54 -4.68
N GLU A 16 3.43 -2.12 -5.49
CA GLU A 16 3.77 -3.27 -6.34
C GLU A 16 3.61 -3.01 -7.84
N GLY A 17 3.21 -1.78 -8.21
CA GLY A 17 2.97 -1.41 -9.61
C GLY A 17 4.22 -1.40 -10.49
N GLY A 18 5.40 -1.20 -9.89
CA GLY A 18 6.66 -1.17 -10.61
C GLY A 18 6.75 -0.01 -11.62
N LEU A 19 7.64 -0.15 -12.62
CA LEU A 19 7.94 0.90 -13.59
C LEU A 19 6.69 1.46 -14.30
N GLN A 20 5.71 0.60 -14.59
CA GLN A 20 4.49 0.97 -15.32
C GLN A 20 3.54 1.86 -14.52
N SER A 21 3.73 1.99 -13.21
CA SER A 21 2.88 2.78 -12.33
C SER A 21 3.56 4.03 -11.80
N ILE A 22 4.79 4.33 -12.25
CA ILE A 22 5.50 5.55 -11.87
C ILE A 22 4.84 6.73 -12.61
N PRO A 23 4.32 7.74 -11.88
CA PRO A 23 3.69 8.90 -12.49
C PRO A 23 4.75 9.87 -13.03
N LYS A 24 4.29 10.98 -13.61
CA LYS A 24 5.16 12.15 -13.81
C LYS A 24 5.73 12.59 -12.47
N LEU A 25 7.05 12.78 -12.40
CA LEU A 25 7.75 12.95 -11.12
C LEU A 25 7.83 14.40 -10.63
N SER A 26 7.54 15.38 -11.48
CA SER A 26 7.64 16.80 -11.16
C SER A 26 6.38 17.56 -11.58
N PHE A 27 6.15 18.67 -10.90
CA PHE A 27 5.12 19.67 -11.20
C PHE A 27 5.61 21.05 -10.72
N PRO A 28 4.96 22.16 -11.13
CA PRO A 28 5.37 23.49 -10.68
C PRO A 28 5.41 23.60 -9.16
N GLY A 29 6.58 23.87 -8.60
CA GLY A 29 6.79 24.00 -7.16
C GLY A 29 6.95 22.69 -6.37
N GLY A 30 7.03 21.51 -7.02
CA GLY A 30 7.21 20.26 -6.29
C GLY A 30 7.63 19.04 -7.11
N ALA A 31 7.97 17.96 -6.40
CA ALA A 31 8.37 16.68 -6.97
C ALA A 31 7.92 15.50 -6.09
N LEU A 32 7.74 14.33 -6.72
CA LEU A 32 7.41 13.06 -6.09
C LEU A 32 8.67 12.19 -6.02
N ILE A 33 9.09 11.81 -4.82
CA ILE A 33 10.27 10.97 -4.58
C ILE A 33 9.90 9.69 -3.81
N GLY A 34 10.82 8.73 -3.78
CA GLY A 34 10.67 7.54 -2.94
C GLY A 34 9.46 6.66 -3.28
N CYS A 35 8.95 5.95 -2.27
CA CYS A 35 7.81 5.05 -2.47
C CYS A 35 6.51 5.82 -2.78
N SER A 36 6.44 7.14 -2.55
CA SER A 36 5.30 7.95 -2.99
C SER A 36 5.14 7.95 -4.52
N ALA A 37 6.26 7.86 -5.25
CA ALA A 37 6.28 7.72 -6.71
C ALA A 37 6.31 6.24 -7.17
N GLY A 38 6.41 5.28 -6.24
CA GLY A 38 6.33 3.84 -6.55
C GLY A 38 7.63 3.13 -6.88
N PHE A 39 8.80 3.63 -6.44
CA PHE A 39 10.12 3.06 -6.78
C PHE A 39 10.50 1.75 -6.06
N VAL A 40 9.59 0.79 -5.91
CA VAL A 40 9.87 -0.51 -5.27
C VAL A 40 10.23 -1.58 -6.31
N ASN A 41 11.33 -2.27 -6.08
CA ASN A 41 11.65 -3.52 -6.77
C ASN A 41 10.89 -4.67 -6.11
N VAL A 42 9.75 -5.05 -6.70
CA VAL A 42 8.80 -6.01 -6.12
C VAL A 42 9.41 -7.41 -5.94
N PRO A 43 10.07 -8.02 -6.93
CA PRO A 43 10.65 -9.36 -6.75
C PRO A 43 11.70 -9.44 -5.64
N ARG A 44 12.40 -8.34 -5.36
CA ARG A 44 13.41 -8.26 -4.30
C ARG A 44 12.84 -7.80 -2.97
N ILE A 45 11.61 -7.26 -2.95
CA ILE A 45 10.99 -6.58 -1.82
C ILE A 45 11.91 -5.47 -1.29
N LYS A 46 12.45 -4.64 -2.21
CA LYS A 46 13.41 -3.58 -1.87
C LYS A 46 13.02 -2.26 -2.53
N GLY A 47 12.81 -1.24 -1.71
CA GLY A 47 12.52 0.12 -2.16
C GLY A 47 13.43 1.19 -1.55
N SER A 48 14.07 0.92 -0.40
CA SER A 48 14.82 1.95 0.34
C SER A 48 15.99 2.52 -0.44
N HIS A 49 16.76 1.69 -1.14
CA HIS A 49 17.90 2.14 -1.96
C HIS A 49 17.45 2.99 -3.16
N ASN A 50 16.36 2.60 -3.81
CA ASN A 50 15.75 3.39 -4.88
C ASN A 50 15.18 4.71 -4.35
N ALA A 51 14.56 4.69 -3.17
CA ALA A 51 14.01 5.88 -2.54
C ALA A 51 15.11 6.88 -2.16
N MET A 52 16.21 6.42 -1.58
CA MET A 52 17.37 7.25 -1.30
C MET A 52 17.93 7.85 -2.59
N LYS A 53 18.16 7.04 -3.63
CA LYS A 53 18.73 7.55 -4.88
C LYS A 53 17.83 8.56 -5.56
N THR A 54 16.53 8.31 -5.60
CA THR A 54 15.57 9.24 -6.24
C THR A 54 15.43 10.54 -5.45
N GLY A 55 15.57 10.50 -4.12
CA GLY A 55 15.72 11.70 -3.30
C GLY A 55 17.00 12.50 -3.65
N MET A 56 18.14 11.82 -3.82
CA MET A 56 19.39 12.48 -4.24
C MET A 56 19.25 13.15 -5.62
N LEU A 57 18.67 12.44 -6.60
CA LEU A 57 18.47 13.00 -7.95
C LEU A 57 17.55 14.23 -7.95
N ALA A 58 16.50 14.23 -7.13
CA ALA A 58 15.62 15.38 -6.98
C ALA A 58 16.34 16.55 -6.28
N ALA A 59 17.19 16.26 -5.29
CA ALA A 59 17.98 17.26 -4.60
C ALA A 59 19.02 17.92 -5.53
N ASP A 60 19.72 17.14 -6.36
CA ASP A 60 20.66 17.65 -7.36
C ASP A 60 19.96 18.62 -8.32
N ALA A 61 18.81 18.21 -8.87
CA ALA A 61 18.01 19.05 -9.77
C ALA A 61 17.48 20.33 -9.10
N ALA A 62 17.00 20.22 -7.85
CA ALA A 62 16.53 21.37 -7.09
C ALA A 62 17.66 22.35 -6.78
N TYR A 63 18.84 21.85 -6.40
CA TYR A 63 20.02 22.66 -6.12
C TYR A 63 20.46 23.44 -7.36
N GLU A 64 20.57 22.79 -8.52
CA GLU A 64 20.90 23.45 -9.79
C GLU A 64 19.88 24.54 -10.15
N ALA A 65 18.58 24.26 -9.97
CA ALA A 65 17.54 25.25 -10.24
C ALA A 65 17.66 26.49 -9.33
N VAL A 66 17.91 26.29 -8.04
CA VAL A 66 18.13 27.38 -7.08
C VAL A 66 19.36 28.21 -7.44
N GLN A 67 20.48 27.56 -7.81
CA GLN A 67 21.70 28.26 -8.24
C GLN A 67 21.49 29.06 -9.53
N ALA A 68 20.62 28.60 -10.42
CA ALA A 68 20.22 29.31 -11.63
C ALA A 68 19.19 30.44 -11.38
N GLY A 69 18.80 30.70 -10.12
CA GLY A 69 17.83 31.73 -9.77
C GLY A 69 16.38 31.39 -10.17
N ARG A 70 16.08 30.12 -10.44
CA ARG A 70 14.72 29.64 -10.76
C ARG A 70 13.86 29.60 -9.50
N SER A 71 12.54 29.78 -9.65
CA SER A 71 11.60 29.74 -8.53
C SER A 71 10.18 29.39 -9.00
N GLY A 72 9.50 28.50 -8.27
CA GLY A 72 8.08 28.17 -8.49
C GLY A 72 7.78 27.42 -9.79
N ASP A 73 8.80 27.05 -10.56
CA ASP A 73 8.70 26.30 -11.79
C ASP A 73 8.86 24.78 -11.58
N GLU A 74 8.86 24.03 -12.67
CA GLU A 74 8.92 22.56 -12.64
C GLU A 74 10.36 22.04 -12.83
N LEU A 75 10.76 21.06 -12.02
CA LEU A 75 12.08 20.40 -12.08
C LEU A 75 12.13 19.27 -13.13
N PHE A 76 12.03 19.60 -14.42
CA PHE A 76 12.08 18.62 -15.52
C PHE A 76 13.38 17.79 -15.55
N GLU A 77 14.47 18.37 -15.06
CA GLU A 77 15.77 17.73 -14.99
C GLU A 77 15.75 16.49 -14.09
N TYR A 78 14.91 16.48 -13.03
CA TYR A 78 14.75 15.32 -12.16
C TYR A 78 14.17 14.11 -12.91
N GLN A 79 13.12 14.31 -13.73
CA GLN A 79 12.53 13.25 -14.56
C GLN A 79 13.60 12.65 -15.49
N THR A 80 14.36 13.50 -16.18
CA THR A 80 15.42 13.08 -17.09
C THR A 80 16.54 12.33 -16.37
N ALA A 81 16.93 12.81 -15.18
CA ALA A 81 17.96 12.19 -14.35
C ALA A 81 17.51 10.81 -13.86
N PHE A 82 16.24 10.65 -13.47
CA PHE A 82 15.66 9.36 -13.12
C PHE A 82 15.71 8.36 -14.28
N GLU A 83 15.27 8.75 -15.48
CA GLU A 83 15.25 7.87 -16.65
C GLU A 83 16.64 7.38 -17.08
N LYS A 84 17.68 8.20 -16.84
CA LYS A 84 19.09 7.84 -17.07
C LYS A 84 19.73 7.08 -15.90
N SER A 85 19.05 6.99 -14.75
CA SER A 85 19.62 6.40 -13.54
C SER A 85 19.61 4.88 -13.55
N TRP A 86 20.41 4.30 -12.66
CA TRP A 86 20.37 2.86 -12.40
C TRP A 86 19.03 2.41 -11.79
N VAL A 87 18.24 3.31 -11.16
CA VAL A 87 16.92 2.98 -10.62
C VAL A 87 15.96 2.64 -11.75
N TYR A 88 15.91 3.47 -12.79
CA TYR A 88 15.10 3.19 -13.97
C TYR A 88 15.51 1.87 -14.62
N LYS A 89 16.81 1.63 -14.79
CA LYS A 89 17.34 0.36 -15.32
C LYS A 89 16.92 -0.84 -14.44
N GLU A 90 17.04 -0.73 -13.12
CA GLU A 90 16.66 -1.78 -12.18
C GLU A 90 15.17 -2.13 -12.29
N LEU A 91 14.28 -1.13 -12.24
CA LEU A 91 12.83 -1.33 -12.32
C LEU A 91 12.39 -1.83 -13.71
N SER A 92 13.09 -1.38 -14.75
CA SER A 92 12.91 -1.81 -16.14
C SER A 92 13.21 -3.29 -16.35
N VAL A 93 14.19 -3.87 -15.64
CA VAL A 93 14.49 -5.31 -15.71
C VAL A 93 13.37 -6.16 -15.11
N VAL A 94 12.71 -5.67 -14.06
CA VAL A 94 11.69 -6.43 -13.31
C VAL A 94 10.25 -6.07 -13.66
N ARG A 95 10.03 -5.18 -14.64
CA ARG A 95 8.74 -4.54 -14.92
C ARG A 95 7.57 -5.52 -15.10
N ASN A 96 7.81 -6.68 -15.73
CA ASN A 96 6.74 -7.64 -16.01
C ASN A 96 6.44 -8.61 -14.86
N ALA A 97 7.22 -8.62 -13.78
CA ALA A 97 7.07 -9.61 -12.71
C ALA A 97 5.67 -9.60 -12.08
N LYS A 98 5.19 -8.44 -11.60
CA LYS A 98 3.85 -8.33 -10.99
C LYS A 98 2.71 -8.54 -12.00
N PRO A 99 2.73 -7.97 -13.22
CA PRO A 99 1.70 -8.26 -14.22
C PRO A 99 1.59 -9.75 -14.58
N LEU A 100 2.73 -10.46 -14.71
CA LEU A 100 2.74 -11.89 -15.02
C LEU A 100 2.15 -12.72 -13.87
N LEU A 101 2.52 -12.42 -12.62
CA LEU A 101 1.93 -13.06 -11.44
C LEU A 101 0.42 -12.83 -11.37
N SER A 102 -0.03 -11.60 -11.65
CA SER A 102 -1.45 -11.24 -11.57
C SER A 102 -2.28 -11.92 -12.67
N LYS A 103 -1.69 -12.12 -13.86
CA LYS A 103 -2.39 -12.71 -15.02
C LYS A 103 -2.38 -14.23 -15.03
N PHE A 104 -1.30 -14.86 -14.60
CA PHE A 104 -1.08 -16.31 -14.73
C PHE A 104 -0.96 -17.03 -13.39
N GLY A 105 -1.19 -16.33 -12.27
CA GLY A 105 -1.07 -16.87 -10.92
C GLY A 105 0.38 -17.08 -10.48
N THR A 106 0.55 -17.51 -9.23
CA THR A 106 1.86 -17.61 -8.58
C THR A 106 2.83 -18.57 -9.29
N THR A 107 2.35 -19.70 -9.78
CA THR A 107 3.20 -20.75 -10.37
C THR A 107 3.65 -20.40 -11.78
N LEU A 108 2.72 -20.36 -12.74
CA LEU A 108 3.03 -20.06 -14.14
C LEU A 108 3.52 -18.62 -14.31
N GLY A 109 2.87 -17.65 -13.65
CA GLY A 109 3.31 -16.26 -13.65
C GLY A 109 4.69 -16.06 -13.04
N GLY A 110 5.02 -16.82 -11.99
CA GLY A 110 6.36 -16.83 -11.40
C GLY A 110 7.43 -17.35 -12.36
N ALA A 111 7.16 -18.48 -13.03
CA ALA A 111 8.08 -19.05 -14.02
C ALA A 111 8.29 -18.11 -15.22
N LEU A 112 7.22 -17.53 -15.77
CA LEU A 112 7.30 -16.54 -16.85
C LEU A 112 8.03 -15.26 -16.41
N GLY A 113 7.81 -14.82 -15.17
CA GLY A 113 8.49 -13.66 -14.60
C GLY A 113 10.00 -13.86 -14.48
N MET A 114 10.42 -15.05 -14.02
CA MET A 114 11.83 -15.43 -13.97
C MET A 114 12.45 -15.47 -15.37
N PHE A 115 11.75 -16.05 -16.35
CA PHE A 115 12.19 -16.08 -17.74
C PHE A 115 12.35 -14.68 -18.34
N ASP A 116 11.36 -13.79 -18.18
CA ASP A 116 11.42 -12.41 -18.65
C ASP A 116 12.61 -11.65 -18.03
N MET A 117 12.79 -11.76 -16.71
CA MET A 117 13.90 -11.13 -16.01
C MET A 117 15.26 -11.65 -16.47
N TRP A 118 15.39 -12.95 -16.73
CA TRP A 118 16.61 -13.56 -17.27
C TRP A 118 16.93 -13.02 -18.65
N CYS A 119 15.96 -13.00 -19.57
CA CYS A 119 16.14 -12.40 -20.90
C CYS A 119 16.61 -10.94 -20.77
N ARG A 120 15.93 -10.13 -19.96
CA ARG A 120 16.30 -8.70 -19.79
C ARG A 120 17.67 -8.52 -19.18
N THR A 121 18.09 -9.39 -18.28
CA THR A 121 19.40 -9.30 -17.64
C THR A 121 20.52 -9.70 -18.60
N LEU A 122 20.36 -10.82 -19.31
CA LEU A 122 21.38 -11.40 -20.18
C LEU A 122 21.46 -10.72 -21.56
N LEU A 123 20.34 -10.19 -22.05
CA LEU A 123 20.21 -9.61 -23.40
C LEU A 123 20.10 -8.09 -23.38
N GLY A 124 20.68 -7.44 -22.37
CA GLY A 124 20.81 -5.97 -22.33
C GLY A 124 19.48 -5.22 -22.26
N GLY A 125 18.44 -5.81 -21.65
CA GLY A 125 17.12 -5.22 -21.46
C GLY A 125 16.03 -5.76 -22.39
N TRP A 126 16.39 -6.62 -23.36
CA TRP A 126 15.45 -7.24 -24.29
C TRP A 126 14.77 -8.49 -23.71
N SER A 127 13.51 -8.72 -24.08
CA SER A 127 12.74 -9.92 -23.78
C SER A 127 11.71 -10.14 -24.89
N PRO A 128 11.37 -11.40 -25.24
CA PRO A 128 10.28 -11.69 -26.17
C PRO A 128 8.91 -11.31 -25.59
N ILE A 129 8.80 -11.10 -24.27
CA ILE A 129 7.58 -10.67 -23.62
C ILE A 129 7.53 -9.13 -23.62
N PRO A 130 6.54 -8.51 -24.29
CA PRO A 130 6.40 -7.06 -24.30
C PRO A 130 6.12 -6.53 -22.88
N THR A 131 6.27 -5.21 -22.69
CA THR A 131 5.88 -4.60 -21.42
C THR A 131 4.37 -4.78 -21.18
N LEU A 132 4.02 -5.47 -20.11
CA LEU A 132 2.64 -5.73 -19.73
C LEU A 132 2.08 -4.58 -18.88
N LYS A 133 0.76 -4.39 -18.97
CA LYS A 133 0.01 -3.44 -18.13
C LYS A 133 -0.70 -4.19 -16.98
N HIS A 134 -0.93 -3.47 -15.88
CA HIS A 134 -1.87 -3.91 -14.86
C HIS A 134 -3.31 -3.75 -15.36
N ALA A 135 -4.21 -4.65 -14.97
CA ALA A 135 -5.56 -4.72 -15.52
C ALA A 135 -6.61 -3.98 -14.69
N LYS A 136 -6.55 -4.12 -13.36
CA LYS A 136 -7.52 -3.55 -12.41
C LYS A 136 -6.76 -2.82 -11.30
N THR A 137 -7.44 -1.88 -10.65
CA THR A 137 -6.98 -1.36 -9.35
C THR A 137 -7.15 -2.43 -8.27
N ASP A 138 -6.48 -2.24 -7.14
CA ASP A 138 -6.62 -3.16 -6.01
C ASP A 138 -8.06 -3.18 -5.48
N ALA A 139 -8.72 -2.02 -5.39
CA ALA A 139 -10.14 -1.89 -5.04
C ALA A 139 -11.04 -2.70 -5.99
N ALA A 140 -10.90 -2.50 -7.31
CA ALA A 140 -11.71 -3.17 -8.33
C ALA A 140 -11.41 -4.69 -8.46
N SER A 141 -10.35 -5.17 -7.80
CA SER A 141 -10.01 -6.59 -7.73
C SER A 141 -10.74 -7.33 -6.59
N THR A 142 -11.57 -6.64 -5.81
CA THR A 142 -12.45 -7.26 -4.81
C THR A 142 -13.74 -7.72 -5.49
N GLU A 143 -14.01 -9.02 -5.42
CA GLU A 143 -15.22 -9.63 -5.99
C GLU A 143 -16.34 -9.70 -4.96
N LEU A 144 -17.58 -9.92 -5.43
CA LEU A 144 -18.76 -10.05 -4.58
C LEU A 144 -18.61 -11.23 -3.61
N ALA A 145 -19.05 -11.05 -2.37
CA ALA A 145 -18.96 -12.08 -1.34
C ALA A 145 -19.68 -13.38 -1.73
N ALA A 146 -20.78 -13.27 -2.49
CA ALA A 146 -21.55 -14.41 -3.01
C ALA A 146 -20.75 -15.34 -3.93
N ASN A 147 -19.66 -14.86 -4.54
CA ASN A 147 -18.80 -15.66 -5.42
C ASN A 147 -17.76 -16.49 -4.66
N HIS A 148 -17.68 -16.34 -3.34
CA HIS A 148 -16.63 -16.95 -2.52
C HIS A 148 -17.17 -17.68 -1.30
N LYS A 149 -16.36 -18.61 -0.80
CA LYS A 149 -16.63 -19.30 0.46
C LYS A 149 -15.91 -18.57 1.60
N PRO A 150 -16.57 -18.28 2.72
CA PRO A 150 -15.91 -17.71 3.89
C PRO A 150 -14.73 -18.56 4.36
N ILE A 151 -13.60 -17.93 4.63
CA ILE A 151 -12.41 -18.59 5.16
C ILE A 151 -12.53 -18.67 6.68
N LYS A 152 -12.49 -19.88 7.24
CA LYS A 152 -12.45 -20.10 8.69
C LYS A 152 -11.00 -20.11 9.18
N TYR A 153 -10.54 -18.97 9.69
CA TYR A 153 -9.22 -18.88 10.33
C TYR A 153 -9.22 -19.57 11.70
N PRO A 154 -8.14 -20.28 12.07
CA PRO A 154 -7.94 -20.78 13.42
C PRO A 154 -7.95 -19.65 14.46
N LYS A 155 -8.41 -19.95 15.68
CA LYS A 155 -8.26 -19.01 16.80
C LYS A 155 -6.77 -18.85 17.12
N PRO A 156 -6.32 -17.64 17.52
CA PRO A 156 -4.95 -17.43 17.94
C PRO A 156 -4.61 -18.26 19.19
N ASP A 157 -3.40 -18.79 19.24
CA ASP A 157 -2.88 -19.61 20.33
C ASP A 157 -2.14 -18.81 21.43
N GLY A 158 -1.94 -17.50 21.21
CA GLY A 158 -1.24 -16.59 22.12
C GLY A 158 0.27 -16.85 22.19
N LYS A 159 0.83 -17.69 21.31
CA LYS A 159 2.26 -18.05 21.29
C LYS A 159 2.90 -17.78 19.93
N LEU A 160 2.32 -18.32 18.86
CA LEU A 160 2.75 -18.09 17.48
C LEU A 160 1.77 -17.21 16.71
N SER A 161 0.53 -17.18 17.16
CA SER A 161 -0.59 -16.46 16.56
C SER A 161 -1.33 -15.68 17.63
N PHE A 162 -1.71 -14.45 17.30
CA PHE A 162 -2.24 -13.48 18.25
C PHE A 162 -3.45 -12.78 17.64
N ASP A 163 -4.31 -12.25 18.50
CA ASP A 163 -5.43 -11.41 18.08
C ASP A 163 -4.95 -10.03 17.61
N LYS A 164 -5.83 -9.28 16.93
CA LYS A 164 -5.50 -7.96 16.40
C LYS A 164 -5.23 -6.95 17.52
N LEU A 165 -5.99 -6.96 18.61
CA LEU A 165 -5.89 -5.94 19.66
C LEU A 165 -4.56 -6.04 20.42
N SER A 166 -4.13 -7.25 20.79
CA SER A 166 -2.81 -7.45 21.40
C SER A 166 -1.67 -7.09 20.45
N SER A 167 -1.89 -7.20 19.13
CA SER A 167 -0.94 -6.77 18.09
C SER A 167 -0.87 -5.25 18.01
N VAL A 168 -2.02 -4.56 17.99
CA VAL A 168 -2.10 -3.09 18.01
C VAL A 168 -1.45 -2.52 19.27
N PHE A 169 -1.68 -3.14 20.43
CA PHE A 169 -1.04 -2.72 21.68
C PHE A 169 0.49 -2.62 21.57
N ILE A 170 1.14 -3.64 21.00
CA ILE A 170 2.61 -3.64 20.83
C ILE A 170 3.10 -2.91 19.57
N SER A 171 2.20 -2.31 18.78
CA SER A 171 2.58 -1.29 17.79
C SER A 171 2.82 0.08 18.42
N ASN A 172 2.40 0.22 19.69
CA ASN A 172 2.45 1.45 20.46
C ASN A 172 1.82 2.64 19.72
N THR A 173 0.76 2.36 18.93
CA THR A 173 0.00 3.38 18.22
C THR A 173 -0.97 4.07 19.17
N ASN A 174 -1.03 5.39 19.09
CA ASN A 174 -1.97 6.18 19.88
C ASN A 174 -2.32 7.50 19.17
N HIS A 175 -3.50 8.04 19.47
CA HIS A 175 -3.96 9.35 19.01
C HIS A 175 -4.69 10.04 20.16
N ALA A 176 -4.73 11.38 20.17
CA ALA A 176 -5.61 12.12 21.08
C ALA A 176 -7.07 11.74 20.80
N GLU A 177 -7.84 11.46 21.86
CA GLU A 177 -9.23 10.98 21.74
C GLU A 177 -10.19 12.09 21.30
N ASP A 178 -9.86 13.35 21.57
CA ASP A 178 -10.66 14.54 21.29
C ASP A 178 -10.37 15.18 19.92
N GLN A 179 -9.87 14.39 18.97
CA GLN A 179 -9.66 14.82 17.58
C GLN A 179 -10.66 14.15 16.61
N PRO A 180 -11.03 14.81 15.50
CA PRO A 180 -11.88 14.20 14.50
C PRO A 180 -11.19 12.98 13.86
N ALA A 181 -11.98 11.97 13.49
CA ALA A 181 -11.47 10.80 12.80
C ALA A 181 -10.79 11.21 11.48
N HIS A 182 -9.51 10.87 11.34
CA HIS A 182 -8.72 11.15 10.15
C HIS A 182 -9.04 10.20 8.98
N LEU A 183 -9.91 9.22 9.22
CA LEU A 183 -10.46 8.27 8.25
C LEU A 183 -11.87 8.74 7.90
N LYS A 184 -11.99 9.48 6.81
CA LYS A 184 -13.23 10.12 6.41
C LYS A 184 -13.99 9.22 5.43
N LEU A 185 -15.31 9.26 5.51
CA LEU A 185 -16.18 8.64 4.52
C LEU A 185 -16.72 9.72 3.59
N LEU A 186 -16.65 9.52 2.27
CA LEU A 186 -17.30 10.41 1.31
C LEU A 186 -18.83 10.35 1.46
N ASP A 187 -19.37 9.15 1.65
CA ASP A 187 -20.76 8.88 2.00
C ASP A 187 -20.81 7.89 3.20
N PRO A 188 -21.25 8.33 4.39
CA PRO A 188 -21.37 7.48 5.58
C PRO A 188 -22.35 6.30 5.44
N SER A 189 -23.24 6.31 4.44
CA SER A 189 -24.20 5.22 4.22
C SER A 189 -23.61 4.03 3.48
N ILE A 190 -22.56 4.22 2.67
CA ILE A 190 -21.99 3.18 1.80
C ILE A 190 -21.53 1.93 2.55
N PRO A 191 -20.82 2.00 3.70
CA PRO A 191 -20.37 0.81 4.42
C PRO A 191 -21.50 -0.18 4.73
N ILE A 192 -22.66 0.34 5.15
CA ILE A 192 -23.82 -0.48 5.49
C ILE A 192 -24.70 -0.79 4.27
N ARG A 193 -24.93 0.21 3.41
CA ARG A 193 -25.87 0.11 2.28
C ARG A 193 -25.32 -0.70 1.11
N VAL A 194 -24.00 -0.71 0.91
CA VAL A 194 -23.33 -1.32 -0.25
C VAL A 194 -22.29 -2.35 0.20
N ASN A 195 -21.27 -1.93 0.97
CA ASN A 195 -20.13 -2.79 1.25
C ASN A 195 -20.49 -4.02 2.09
N LEU A 196 -21.35 -3.87 3.10
CA LEU A 196 -21.82 -4.97 3.94
C LEU A 196 -22.58 -6.04 3.14
N PRO A 197 -23.66 -5.72 2.38
CA PRO A 197 -24.40 -6.74 1.64
C PRO A 197 -23.62 -7.32 0.43
N GLU A 198 -22.85 -6.51 -0.30
CA GLU A 198 -22.20 -6.97 -1.53
C GLU A 198 -20.86 -7.67 -1.29
N TYR A 199 -20.07 -7.16 -0.32
CA TYR A 199 -18.69 -7.55 -0.09
C TYR A 199 -18.42 -8.08 1.32
N GLY A 200 -19.44 -8.11 2.20
CA GLY A 200 -19.29 -8.55 3.59
C GLY A 200 -18.57 -7.54 4.50
N GLU A 201 -18.54 -6.26 4.11
CA GLU A 201 -17.79 -5.16 4.73
C GLU A 201 -16.32 -5.53 5.00
N PRO A 202 -15.48 -5.54 3.95
CA PRO A 202 -14.12 -6.06 4.01
C PRO A 202 -13.17 -5.18 4.82
N ALA A 203 -13.55 -3.94 5.18
CA ALA A 203 -12.69 -3.07 5.99
C ALA A 203 -12.33 -3.67 7.35
N ARG A 204 -13.24 -4.47 7.90
CA ARG A 204 -13.05 -5.23 9.15
C ARG A 204 -11.94 -6.30 9.03
N LEU A 205 -11.66 -6.73 7.81
CA LEU A 205 -10.77 -7.84 7.49
C LEU A 205 -9.41 -7.34 7.03
N TYR A 206 -9.36 -6.49 5.99
CA TYR A 206 -8.10 -5.97 5.44
C TYR A 206 -7.42 -4.97 6.37
N CYS A 207 -8.17 -4.33 7.30
CA CYS A 207 -7.56 -3.43 8.25
C CYS A 207 -6.68 -4.23 9.23
N PRO A 208 -5.38 -3.90 9.32
CA PRO A 208 -4.45 -4.61 10.20
C PRO A 208 -4.68 -4.28 11.69
N ALA A 209 -5.45 -3.23 11.99
CA ALA A 209 -5.51 -2.65 13.32
C ALA A 209 -6.92 -2.63 13.96
N GLY A 210 -7.90 -3.31 13.37
CA GLY A 210 -9.26 -3.36 13.95
C GLY A 210 -9.91 -1.97 14.06
N VAL A 211 -9.63 -1.07 13.12
CA VAL A 211 -10.19 0.27 13.11
C VAL A 211 -11.67 0.27 12.73
N TYR A 212 -12.08 -0.63 11.85
CA TYR A 212 -13.44 -0.66 11.31
C TYR A 212 -14.21 -1.84 11.87
N GLU A 213 -15.40 -1.55 12.39
CA GLU A 213 -16.31 -2.54 12.94
C GLU A 213 -17.72 -2.31 12.42
N VAL A 214 -18.49 -3.40 12.33
CA VAL A 214 -19.94 -3.32 12.15
C VAL A 214 -20.55 -3.85 13.43
N VAL A 215 -21.19 -2.95 14.17
CA VAL A 215 -21.92 -3.25 15.40
C VAL A 215 -23.40 -3.38 15.07
N TYR A 216 -24.11 -4.28 15.74
CA TYR A 216 -25.53 -4.51 15.52
C TYR A 216 -26.32 -4.12 16.77
N GLY A 217 -27.46 -3.47 16.60
CA GLY A 217 -28.39 -3.21 17.71
C GLY A 217 -28.92 -4.50 18.34
N ASP A 218 -29.10 -5.55 17.51
CA ASP A 218 -29.31 -6.93 17.94
C ASP A 218 -28.29 -7.84 17.25
N GLU A 219 -27.30 -8.29 18.02
CA GLU A 219 -26.21 -9.13 17.53
C GLU A 219 -26.65 -10.54 17.11
N ALA A 220 -27.70 -11.08 17.73
CA ALA A 220 -28.23 -12.41 17.43
C ALA A 220 -29.02 -12.40 16.11
N ALA A 221 -29.85 -11.37 15.92
CA ALA A 221 -30.62 -11.18 14.69
C ALA A 221 -29.80 -10.53 13.56
N LYS A 222 -28.61 -10.00 13.87
CA LYS A 222 -27.82 -9.14 12.96
C LYS A 222 -28.64 -7.98 12.41
N ALA A 223 -29.44 -7.35 13.26
CA ALA A 223 -30.32 -6.24 12.92
C ALA A 223 -29.74 -4.88 13.34
N ASP A 224 -30.18 -3.81 12.68
CA ASP A 224 -29.70 -2.43 12.87
C ASP A 224 -28.15 -2.31 12.83
N PRO A 225 -27.51 -2.68 11.70
CA PRO A 225 -26.05 -2.58 11.56
C PRO A 225 -25.59 -1.12 11.50
N ARG A 226 -24.51 -0.81 12.24
CA ARG A 226 -23.85 0.50 12.26
C ARG A 226 -22.36 0.33 12.03
N PHE A 227 -21.80 1.17 11.18
CA PHE A 227 -20.36 1.19 10.91
C PHE A 227 -19.65 2.11 11.90
N VAL A 228 -18.66 1.57 12.61
CA VAL A 228 -17.90 2.28 13.65
C VAL A 228 -16.44 2.39 13.23
N ILE A 229 -15.86 3.58 13.42
CA ILE A 229 -14.46 3.89 13.12
C ILE A 229 -13.72 4.19 14.43
N ASN A 230 -12.92 3.22 14.88
CA ASN A 230 -12.00 3.32 16.01
C ASN A 230 -10.65 3.93 15.54
N ALA A 231 -10.68 5.21 15.15
CA ALA A 231 -9.55 5.89 14.51
C ALA A 231 -8.26 5.90 15.35
N GLN A 232 -8.36 5.83 16.69
CA GLN A 232 -7.24 5.78 17.62
C GLN A 232 -6.32 4.58 17.40
N ASN A 233 -6.87 3.47 16.89
CA ASN A 233 -6.10 2.25 16.61
C ASN A 233 -5.30 2.33 15.30
N CYS A 234 -5.50 3.36 14.47
CA CYS A 234 -4.94 3.40 13.12
C CYS A 234 -3.41 3.36 13.13
N VAL A 235 -2.81 2.43 12.37
CA VAL A 235 -1.34 2.31 12.23
C VAL A 235 -0.81 2.98 10.95
N HIS A 236 -1.64 3.82 10.34
CA HIS A 236 -1.35 4.63 9.15
C HIS A 236 -0.91 3.83 7.91
N CYS A 237 -1.26 2.55 7.84
CA CYS A 237 -0.83 1.64 6.77
C CYS A 237 -1.29 2.05 5.35
N LYS A 238 -2.36 2.86 5.24
CA LYS A 238 -3.06 3.30 4.01
C LYS A 238 -3.89 2.24 3.28
N THR A 239 -3.94 0.99 3.75
CA THR A 239 -4.66 -0.10 3.08
C THR A 239 -6.15 0.20 2.85
N CYS A 240 -6.83 0.85 3.79
CA CYS A 240 -8.26 1.14 3.67
C CYS A 240 -8.60 2.10 2.53
N ASP A 241 -7.75 3.09 2.29
CA ASP A 241 -7.88 4.05 1.19
C ASP A 241 -7.67 3.35 -0.17
N ILE A 242 -6.75 2.39 -0.21
CA ILE A 242 -6.38 1.63 -1.41
C ILE A 242 -7.39 0.53 -1.75
N LYS A 243 -7.92 -0.18 -0.75
CA LYS A 243 -8.58 -1.49 -0.94
C LYS A 243 -10.10 -1.47 -0.79
N ASP A 244 -10.69 -0.38 -0.30
CA ASP A 244 -12.14 -0.23 -0.25
C ASP A 244 -12.75 -0.37 -1.66
N PRO A 245 -13.60 -1.38 -1.92
CA PRO A 245 -14.19 -1.60 -3.23
C PRO A 245 -15.03 -0.41 -3.72
N SER A 246 -15.59 0.38 -2.78
CA SER A 246 -16.36 1.58 -3.10
C SER A 246 -15.52 2.85 -3.19
N GLN A 247 -14.21 2.79 -2.89
CA GLN A 247 -13.32 3.97 -2.84
C GLN A 247 -13.91 5.14 -2.03
N ASN A 248 -14.56 4.81 -0.91
CA ASN A 248 -15.32 5.73 -0.06
C ASN A 248 -14.50 6.22 1.13
N ILE A 249 -13.53 5.44 1.59
CA ILE A 249 -12.63 5.80 2.70
C ILE A 249 -11.50 6.69 2.18
N VAL A 250 -11.38 7.90 2.74
CA VAL A 250 -10.28 8.84 2.47
C VAL A 250 -9.42 8.97 3.73
N TRP A 251 -8.16 8.55 3.64
CA TRP A 251 -7.19 8.76 4.70
C TRP A 251 -6.64 10.18 4.64
N THR A 252 -6.72 10.88 5.76
CA THR A 252 -6.06 12.17 5.97
C THR A 252 -5.08 12.06 7.14
N THR A 253 -4.13 12.99 7.22
CA THR A 253 -3.18 13.00 8.33
C THR A 253 -3.91 13.45 9.61
N PRO A 254 -3.81 12.71 10.73
CA PRO A 254 -4.28 13.19 12.04
C PRO A 254 -3.40 14.32 12.58
N GLU A 255 -3.69 14.79 13.79
CA GLU A 255 -2.80 15.72 14.48
C GLU A 255 -1.38 15.14 14.64
N GLY A 256 -0.39 16.03 14.57
CA GLY A 256 1.03 15.67 14.65
C GLY A 256 1.37 14.96 15.96
N GLY A 257 2.15 13.88 15.88
CA GLY A 257 2.52 13.05 17.03
C GLY A 257 1.59 11.85 17.27
N GLY A 258 0.40 11.82 16.65
CA GLY A 258 -0.45 10.63 16.61
C GLY A 258 0.05 9.56 15.63
N GLY A 259 -0.25 8.30 15.90
CA GLY A 259 0.11 7.16 15.05
C GLY A 259 1.02 6.14 15.74
N PRO A 260 1.55 5.17 14.97
CA PRO A 260 2.38 4.11 15.49
C PRO A 260 3.74 4.63 15.98
N ASN A 261 4.21 4.10 17.10
CA ASN A 261 5.56 4.31 17.60
C ASN A 261 6.33 2.99 17.52
N TYR A 262 6.87 2.68 16.34
CA TYR A 262 7.54 1.42 16.07
C TYR A 262 8.99 1.41 16.60
N PRO A 263 9.32 0.64 17.66
CA PRO A 263 10.71 0.47 18.05
C PRO A 263 11.38 -0.51 17.08
N ASN A 264 12.42 -0.04 16.38
CA ASN A 264 13.30 -0.88 15.55
C ASN A 264 12.60 -1.60 14.37
N MET A 265 11.70 -0.92 13.65
CA MET A 265 11.11 -1.40 12.39
C MET A 265 11.47 -0.52 11.20
#